data_AF-A0A381VJW9-F1
#
_entry.id   AF-A0A381VJW9-F1
#
_cell.length_a   1.000
_cell.length_b   1.000
_cell.length_c   1.000
_cell.angle_alpha   90.00
_cell.angle_beta   90.00
_cell.angle_gamma   90.00
#
_symmetry.space_group_name_H-M   'P 1'
#
loop_
_entity.id
_entity.type
_entity.pdbx_description
1 polymer ?
#
loop_
_entity_poly.entity_id
_entity_poly.type
_entity_poly.pdbx_seq_one_letter_code
_entity_poly.pdbx_strand_id
1 'polypeptide(L)' 'MSFSSYFTQKSGGDRIFAVEAPKIKFGRDSLLEIGDDANALGMKRVAVFTDRRG' A
#
# COMPACT_ATOMS: atom_id res chain seq x y z
N MET A 1 -2.08 -14.86 1.12
CA MET A 1 -1.24 -13.70 0.78
C MET A 1 0.19 -14.04 1.12
N SER A 2 1.06 -14.12 0.12
CA SER A 2 2.49 -14.33 0.36
C SER A 2 3.12 -12.96 0.59
N PHE A 3 3.82 -12.77 1.71
CA PHE A 3 4.73 -11.64 1.82
C PHE A 3 5.81 -11.83 0.75
N SER A 4 5.92 -10.89 -0.19
CA SER A 4 7.03 -10.88 -1.13
C SER A 4 8.33 -10.86 -0.31
N SER A 5 9.27 -11.75 -0.61
CA SER A 5 10.58 -11.76 0.02
C SER A 5 11.39 -10.58 -0.51
N TYR A 6 11.13 -9.39 0.03
CA TYR A 6 11.70 -8.12 -0.44
C TYR A 6 13.22 -8.05 -0.36
N PHE A 7 13.83 -8.79 0.57
CA PHE A 7 15.28 -8.95 0.67
C PHE A 7 15.61 -10.17 1.53
N THR A 8 16.64 -10.92 1.16
CA THR A 8 17.23 -11.94 2.01
C THR A 8 18.73 -11.75 2.00
N GLN A 9 19.27 -11.30 3.14
CA GLN A 9 20.70 -11.09 3.29
C GLN A 9 21.45 -12.41 3.13
N LYS A 10 22.43 -12.45 2.23
CA LYS A 10 23.33 -13.59 2.01
C LYS A 10 24.77 -13.11 2.02
N SER A 11 25.67 -13.96 2.53
CA SER A 11 27.11 -13.70 2.43
C SER A 11 27.52 -13.57 0.96
N GLY A 12 28.16 -12.45 0.60
CA GLY A 12 28.53 -12.13 -0.78
C GLY A 12 27.38 -11.69 -1.69
N GLY A 13 26.16 -11.48 -1.16
CA GLY A 13 25.01 -11.03 -1.93
C GLY A 13 25.01 -9.53 -2.24
N ASP A 14 24.07 -9.13 -3.07
CA ASP A 14 23.84 -7.74 -3.47
C ASP A 14 23.66 -6.81 -2.26
N ARG A 15 24.20 -5.59 -2.37
CA ARG A 15 24.25 -4.58 -1.29
C ARG A 15 23.26 -3.43 -1.48
N ILE A 16 22.67 -3.29 -2.66
CA ILE A 16 21.77 -2.20 -3.02
C ILE A 16 20.64 -2.78 -3.87
N PHE A 17 19.40 -2.41 -3.58
CA PHE A 17 18.22 -2.83 -4.35
C PHE A 17 17.28 -1.66 -4.56
N ALA A 18 16.61 -1.66 -5.71
CA ALA A 18 15.52 -0.75 -5.99
C ALA A 18 14.20 -1.39 -5.54
N VAL A 19 13.37 -0.61 -4.87
CA VAL A 19 11.99 -0.97 -4.55
C VAL A 19 11.05 -0.07 -5.35
N GLU A 20 9.92 -0.61 -5.79
CA GLU A 20 8.86 0.24 -6.33
C GLU A 20 8.34 1.17 -5.24
N ALA A 21 8.14 2.44 -5.60
CA ALA A 21 7.54 3.39 -4.69
C ALA A 21 6.10 2.96 -4.38
N PRO A 22 5.69 2.97 -3.09
CA PRO A 22 4.30 2.73 -2.76
C PRO A 22 3.41 3.79 -3.41
N LYS A 23 2.23 3.38 -3.86
CA LYS A 23 1.21 4.31 -4.35
C LYS A 23 0.64 5.06 -3.15
N ILE A 24 1.05 6.31 -2.97
CA ILE A 24 0.60 7.20 -1.89
C ILE A 24 -0.16 8.37 -2.52
N LYS A 25 -1.37 8.65 -1.99
CA LYS A 25 -2.12 9.88 -2.27
C LYS A 25 -1.97 10.85 -1.09
N PHE A 26 -1.66 12.11 -1.38
CA PHE A 26 -1.52 13.17 -0.40
C PHE A 26 -2.20 14.44 -0.90
N GLY A 27 -2.92 15.14 -0.02
CA GLY A 27 -3.65 16.35 -0.35
C GLY A 27 -4.84 16.54 0.60
N ARG A 28 -5.37 17.76 0.63
CA ARG A 28 -6.67 18.00 1.26
C ARG A 28 -7.70 17.13 0.55
N ASP A 29 -8.61 16.54 1.32
CA ASP A 29 -9.73 15.73 0.82
C ASP A 29 -9.36 14.41 0.14
N SER A 30 -8.11 13.92 0.28
CA SER A 30 -7.68 12.64 -0.31
C SER A 30 -8.52 11.43 0.12
N LEU A 31 -9.13 11.48 1.30
CA LEU A 31 -10.07 10.46 1.77
C LEU A 31 -11.37 10.40 0.96
N LEU A 32 -11.78 11.49 0.29
CA LEU A 32 -12.99 11.49 -0.54
C LEU A 32 -12.82 10.63 -1.80
N GLU A 33 -11.59 10.42 -2.26
CA GLU A 33 -11.28 9.70 -3.50
C GLU A 33 -11.20 8.17 -3.31
N ILE A 34 -11.04 7.68 -2.07
CA ILE A 34 -10.70 6.27 -1.82
C ILE A 34 -11.81 5.29 -2.24
N GLY A 35 -13.06 5.76 -2.28
CA GLY A 35 -14.20 4.98 -2.76
C GLY A 35 -14.14 4.75 -4.27
N ASP A 36 -13.79 5.78 -5.03
CA ASP A 36 -13.63 5.70 -6.49
C ASP A 36 -12.43 4.82 -6.85
N ASP A 37 -11.33 4.92 -6.12
CA ASP A 37 -10.18 4.05 -6.28
C ASP A 37 -10.55 2.58 -6.03
N ALA A 38 -11.27 2.30 -4.94
CA ALA A 38 -11.71 0.94 -4.62
C ALA A 38 -12.61 0.37 -5.73
N ASN A 39 -13.50 1.19 -6.28
CA ASN A 39 -14.35 0.80 -7.40
C ASN A 39 -13.55 0.53 -8.68
N ALA A 40 -12.59 1.41 -9.01
CA ALA A 40 -11.69 1.23 -10.16
C ALA A 40 -10.84 -0.04 -10.04
N LEU A 41 -10.49 -0.45 -8.82
CA LEU A 41 -9.81 -1.71 -8.52
C LEU A 41 -10.76 -2.93 -8.49
N GLY A 42 -12.05 -2.75 -8.79
CA GLY A 42 -13.04 -3.82 -8.83
C GLY A 42 -13.50 -4.31 -7.45
N MET A 43 -13.18 -3.61 -6.37
CA MET A 43 -13.58 -3.98 -5.02
C MET A 43 -15.11 -3.83 -4.86
N LYS A 44 -15.75 -4.82 -4.24
CA LYS A 44 -17.21 -4.84 -4.04
C LYS A 44 -17.65 -4.71 -2.60
N ARG A 45 -16.76 -5.01 -1.65
CA ARG A 45 -16.99 -4.87 -0.22
C ARG A 45 -15.72 -4.32 0.41
N VAL A 46 -15.84 -3.19 1.08
CA VAL A 46 -14.73 -2.47 1.69
C VAL A 46 -15.09 -2.20 3.14
N ALA A 47 -14.11 -2.32 4.03
CA ALA A 47 -14.24 -1.95 5.43
C ALA A 47 -13.28 -0.78 5.72
N VAL A 48 -13.77 0.21 6.46
CA VAL A 48 -12.96 1.33 6.95
C VAL A 48 -12.64 1.06 8.40
N PHE A 49 -11.36 1.07 8.72
CA PHE A 49 -10.86 0.96 10.09
C PHE A 49 -10.30 2.31 10.50
N THR A 50 -10.80 2.84 11.60
CA THR A 50 -10.33 4.09 12.19
C THR A 50 -10.12 3.87 13.68
N ASP A 51 -9.28 4.70 14.29
CA ASP A 51 -9.22 4.77 15.73
C ASP A 51 -10.53 5.33 16.32
N ARG A 52 -10.73 5.14 17.62
CA ARG A 52 -12.01 5.44 18.28
C ARG A 52 -12.37 6.93 18.29
N ARG A 53 -11.41 7.83 18.08
CA ARG A 53 -11.59 9.28 18.25
C ARG A 53 -11.25 10.07 16.99
N GLY A 54 -11.73 9.59 15.85
CA GLY A 54 -11.83 10.40 14.63
C GLY A 54 -12.76 11.60 14.81
#